data_AF-A0A3N7AEN6-F1
#
_entry.id   AF-A0A3N7AEN6-F1
#
_cell.length_a   1.000
_cell.length_b   1.000
_cell.length_c   1.000
_cell.angle_alpha   90.00
_cell.angle_beta   90.00
_cell.angle_gamma   90.00
#
_symmetry.space_group_name_H-M   'P 1'
#
loop_
_entity.id
_entity.type
_entity.pdbx_description
1 polymer ?
#
loop_
_entity_poly.entity_id
_entity_poly.type
_entity_poly.pdbx_seq_one_letter_code
_entity_poly.pdbx_strand_id
1 'polypeptide(L)'
;MFDTLWRPIAASKDLTVESAEALRAKASTVLLSQFGGINGTMEVSEKAERAVSFEIGELVGSGRLPSQVVFDLSAAPGTNGEAPVASIFMNDYLLGAHVMTADGKPHRVAVDIPYYTLAARNIIRIVFIRQSSKQHCHDTTTSFPVAIFPGSHLKLKQMAPGDNFVGIAARYAKESTLIVKDAWLQDAPVMLPMTVRMADAAGLSSIHSQFSVLKQGEALKPSTPFLALDAPPEGKAAAEEHNGMLVLNGAEKKPILQLKGLDRIGVAEVVEVNGQSGIRFYSVGKNMPVLSSSFRLAHGNLAVITDAGPVLQIDKNDPTDSRFAKEDNPQSIWQRHMEWWLAAIAVIIFILISARVAQVRRNKRKAAGSQQGL
;
A
#
# COMPACT_ATOMS: atom_id res chain seq x y z
N MET A 1 -13.56 3.72 5.28
CA MET A 1 -14.79 4.56 5.45
C MET A 1 -15.67 4.16 6.65
N PHE A 2 -15.17 3.51 7.70
CA PHE A 2 -16.03 3.11 8.83
C PHE A 2 -15.20 2.92 10.10
N ASP A 3 -15.31 3.86 11.05
CA ASP A 3 -14.51 3.84 12.27
C ASP A 3 -14.73 2.54 13.08
N THR A 4 -13.59 2.02 13.53
CA THR A 4 -13.38 0.68 14.10
C THR A 4 -13.95 0.54 15.51
N LEU A 5 -14.22 1.66 16.19
CA LEU A 5 -14.68 1.64 17.58
C LEU A 5 -16.20 1.58 17.69
N TRP A 6 -16.93 2.45 16.99
CA TRP A 6 -18.38 2.49 17.13
C TRP A 6 -19.09 1.43 16.28
N ARG A 7 -18.56 1.06 15.11
CA ARG A 7 -19.28 0.17 14.18
C ARG A 7 -19.52 -1.24 14.73
N PRO A 8 -18.58 -1.92 15.42
CA PRO A 8 -18.88 -3.19 16.08
C PRO A 8 -19.99 -3.07 17.14
N ILE A 9 -20.22 -1.87 17.65
CA ILE A 9 -21.19 -1.55 18.71
C ILE A 9 -22.48 -0.97 18.11
N ALA A 10 -22.51 -0.69 16.80
CA ALA A 10 -23.62 -0.12 16.04
C ALA A 10 -24.70 -1.17 15.71
N ALA A 11 -25.20 -1.84 16.73
CA ALA A 11 -26.24 -2.85 16.62
C ALA A 11 -27.66 -2.29 16.82
N SER A 12 -27.80 -1.02 17.24
CA SER A 12 -29.07 -0.36 17.51
C SER A 12 -29.58 0.44 16.32
N LYS A 13 -30.92 0.53 16.18
CA LYS A 13 -31.59 1.33 15.14
C LYS A 13 -31.49 2.84 15.39
N ASP A 14 -31.34 3.24 16.66
CA ASP A 14 -31.33 4.64 17.10
C ASP A 14 -29.97 5.02 17.72
N LEU A 15 -28.88 4.73 17.01
CA LEU A 15 -27.53 5.10 17.45
C LEU A 15 -27.21 6.54 17.07
N THR A 16 -26.93 7.39 18.05
CA THR A 16 -26.32 8.71 17.87
C THR A 16 -24.88 8.69 18.34
N VAL A 17 -23.94 9.00 17.44
CA VAL A 17 -22.52 9.15 17.77
C VAL A 17 -22.27 10.61 18.12
N GLU A 18 -22.10 10.93 19.40
CA GLU A 18 -21.80 12.29 19.85
C GLU A 18 -20.35 12.69 19.54
N SER A 19 -19.42 11.74 19.68
CA SER A 19 -18.03 11.89 19.29
C SER A 19 -17.44 10.53 18.93
N ALA A 20 -16.58 10.54 17.92
CA ALA A 20 -15.79 9.39 17.51
C ALA A 20 -14.42 9.92 17.08
N GLU A 21 -13.50 10.01 18.03
CA GLU A 21 -12.11 10.35 17.75
C GLU A 21 -11.30 9.08 17.55
N ALA A 22 -10.50 9.05 16.48
CA ALA A 22 -9.55 7.97 16.30
C ALA A 22 -8.50 8.01 17.42
N LEU A 23 -8.34 6.89 18.14
CA LEU A 23 -7.29 6.70 19.12
C LEU A 23 -5.91 6.75 18.44
N ARG A 24 -5.32 7.94 18.26
CA ARG A 24 -4.06 8.09 17.52
C ARG A 24 -2.97 8.77 18.34
N ALA A 25 -1.92 8.01 18.62
CA ALA A 25 -0.61 8.55 18.93
C ALA A 25 0.08 9.04 17.64
N LYS A 26 0.92 10.08 17.71
CA LYS A 26 1.85 10.51 16.64
C LYS A 26 2.97 9.48 16.35
N ALA A 27 2.64 8.20 16.43
CA ALA A 27 3.59 7.11 16.36
C ALA A 27 3.98 6.85 14.89
N SER A 28 5.24 6.49 14.67
CA SER A 28 5.72 5.88 13.42
C SER A 28 5.19 4.46 13.22
N THR A 29 4.18 4.07 13.99
CA THR A 29 3.79 2.68 14.19
C THR A 29 2.30 2.61 14.42
N VAL A 30 1.61 1.69 13.73
CA VAL A 30 0.16 1.48 13.88
C VAL A 30 -0.10 0.00 14.13
N LEU A 31 -0.78 -0.32 15.23
CA LEU A 31 -1.07 -1.72 15.57
C LEU A 31 -2.08 -2.31 14.58
N LEU A 32 -1.85 -3.55 14.13
CA LEU A 32 -2.76 -4.19 13.18
C LEU A 32 -4.14 -4.49 13.79
N SER A 33 -4.25 -4.60 15.12
CA SER A 33 -5.53 -4.74 15.83
C SER A 33 -6.48 -3.58 15.61
N GLN A 34 -5.98 -2.40 15.25
CA GLN A 34 -6.83 -1.24 14.97
C GLN A 34 -7.67 -1.46 13.72
N PHE A 35 -7.25 -2.33 12.81
CA PHE A 35 -7.94 -2.60 11.54
C PHE A 35 -8.86 -3.83 11.58
N GLY A 36 -9.01 -4.46 12.75
CA GLY A 36 -9.89 -5.62 12.95
C GLY A 36 -9.22 -6.80 13.64
N GLY A 37 -9.93 -7.94 13.64
CA GLY A 37 -9.54 -9.16 14.35
C GLY A 37 -8.43 -9.95 13.67
N ILE A 38 -7.20 -9.46 13.71
CA ILE A 38 -6.02 -10.20 13.21
C ILE A 38 -5.32 -11.03 14.28
N ASN A 39 -5.41 -10.61 15.54
CA ASN A 39 -4.70 -11.25 16.65
C ASN A 39 -5.46 -12.48 17.16
N GLY A 40 -4.73 -13.34 17.88
CA GLY A 40 -5.26 -14.51 18.56
C GLY A 40 -4.70 -15.81 18.00
N THR A 41 -5.22 -16.91 18.52
CA THR A 41 -4.79 -18.26 18.19
C THR A 41 -5.67 -18.85 17.09
N MET A 42 -5.08 -19.62 16.19
CA MET A 42 -5.79 -20.42 15.20
C MET A 42 -5.16 -21.81 15.07
N GLU A 43 -6.01 -22.81 14.90
CA GLU A 43 -5.61 -24.18 14.62
C GLU A 43 -5.21 -24.35 13.16
N VAL A 44 -4.05 -24.96 12.91
CA VAL A 44 -3.51 -25.18 11.56
C VAL A 44 -3.30 -26.67 11.34
N SER A 45 -4.12 -27.27 10.49
CA SER A 45 -3.94 -28.63 9.98
C SER A 45 -3.12 -28.65 8.69
N GLU A 46 -3.52 -27.84 7.72
CA GLU A 46 -2.85 -27.67 6.43
C GLU A 46 -2.61 -26.20 6.11
N LYS A 47 -3.67 -25.40 6.21
CA LYS A 47 -3.64 -23.97 5.94
C LYS A 47 -4.58 -23.22 6.88
N ALA A 48 -4.10 -22.10 7.43
CA ALA A 48 -4.94 -21.12 8.10
C ALA A 48 -4.52 -19.71 7.68
N GLU A 49 -5.47 -18.78 7.65
CA GLU A 49 -5.16 -17.39 7.31
C GLU A 49 -5.96 -16.38 8.14
N ARG A 50 -5.37 -15.19 8.25
CA ARG A 50 -6.02 -13.98 8.76
C ARG A 50 -5.69 -12.83 7.83
N ALA A 51 -6.63 -11.90 7.72
CA ALA A 51 -6.45 -10.69 6.93
C ALA A 51 -7.07 -9.48 7.62
N VAL A 52 -6.50 -8.32 7.36
CA VAL A 52 -7.07 -7.01 7.73
C VAL A 52 -6.95 -6.06 6.55
N SER A 53 -7.91 -5.16 6.44
CA SER A 53 -7.90 -4.10 5.43
C SER A 53 -7.74 -2.75 6.09
N PHE A 54 -7.05 -1.83 5.42
CA PHE A 54 -6.90 -0.45 5.87
C PHE A 54 -6.78 0.50 4.69
N GLU A 55 -7.30 1.71 4.86
CA GLU A 55 -7.15 2.81 3.93
C GLU A 55 -5.94 3.67 4.30
N ILE A 56 -5.18 4.14 3.32
CA ILE A 56 -4.02 5.02 3.58
C ILE A 56 -4.47 6.33 4.23
N GLY A 57 -5.62 6.88 3.81
CA GLY A 57 -6.21 8.08 4.42
C GLY A 57 -6.67 7.91 5.86
N GLU A 58 -6.72 6.69 6.38
CA GLU A 58 -7.02 6.39 7.79
C GLU A 58 -5.74 6.12 8.60
N LEU A 59 -4.55 6.11 7.99
CA LEU A 59 -3.29 6.03 8.74
C LEU A 59 -2.96 7.38 9.40
N VAL A 60 -2.16 7.34 10.47
CA VAL A 60 -1.80 8.51 11.28
C VAL A 60 -1.25 9.64 10.38
N GLY A 61 -1.98 10.76 10.34
CA GLY A 61 -1.71 11.92 9.48
C GLY A 61 -0.29 12.45 9.67
N SER A 62 0.50 12.43 8.58
CA SER A 62 1.78 13.15 8.42
C SER A 62 2.41 12.93 7.03
N GLY A 63 1.66 12.46 6.03
CA GLY A 63 2.23 12.06 4.74
C GLY A 63 3.20 10.88 4.84
N ARG A 64 3.01 10.03 5.85
CA ARG A 64 3.78 8.79 6.00
C ARG A 64 3.05 7.64 5.33
N LEU A 65 3.82 6.74 4.74
CA LEU A 65 3.31 5.53 4.11
C LEU A 65 3.82 4.28 4.85
N PRO A 66 3.07 3.16 4.81
CA PRO A 66 3.56 1.88 5.27
C PRO A 66 4.86 1.52 4.56
N SER A 67 5.86 1.11 5.34
CA SER A 67 7.19 0.74 4.85
C SER A 67 7.59 -0.67 5.24
N GLN A 68 7.00 -1.20 6.32
CA GLN A 68 7.26 -2.54 6.82
C GLN A 68 6.02 -3.03 7.58
N VAL A 69 5.72 -4.30 7.46
CA VAL A 69 4.77 -5.00 8.35
C VAL A 69 5.55 -5.92 9.27
N VAL A 70 5.18 -5.90 10.54
CA VAL A 70 5.80 -6.68 11.61
C VAL A 70 4.75 -7.55 12.26
N PHE A 71 4.99 -8.86 12.26
CA PHE A 71 4.18 -9.84 12.96
C PHE A 71 4.95 -10.44 14.12
N ASP A 72 4.34 -10.40 15.30
CA ASP A 72 4.79 -11.15 16.47
C ASP A 72 3.99 -12.45 16.52
N LEU A 73 4.68 -13.59 16.40
CA LEU A 73 4.07 -14.89 16.12
C LEU A 73 4.59 -15.97 17.07
N SER A 74 3.80 -17.02 17.30
CA SER A 74 4.31 -18.29 17.85
C SER A 74 3.64 -19.47 17.17
N ALA A 75 4.32 -20.63 17.19
CA ALA A 75 3.79 -21.87 16.66
C ALA A 75 4.05 -22.99 17.66
N ALA A 76 3.03 -23.78 17.97
CA ALA A 76 3.19 -24.98 18.80
C ALA A 76 3.97 -26.08 18.06
N PRO A 77 4.73 -26.93 18.78
CA PRO A 77 5.38 -28.09 18.18
C PRO A 77 4.35 -29.01 17.50
N GLY A 78 4.70 -29.53 16.32
CA GLY A 78 3.95 -30.58 15.64
C GLY A 78 4.46 -31.98 16.00
N THR A 79 3.69 -33.01 15.63
CA THR A 79 4.01 -34.43 15.80
C THR A 79 5.35 -34.84 15.19
N ASN A 80 5.71 -34.28 14.03
CA ASN A 80 6.93 -34.62 13.31
C ASN A 80 8.06 -33.59 13.48
N GLY A 81 7.88 -32.58 14.34
CA GLY A 81 8.83 -31.48 14.50
C GLY A 81 8.89 -30.49 13.31
N GLU A 82 8.05 -30.67 12.28
CA GLU A 82 7.97 -29.77 11.14
C GLU A 82 7.41 -28.40 11.53
N ALA A 83 8.13 -27.37 11.11
CA ALA A 83 7.76 -26.00 11.35
C ALA A 83 6.73 -25.49 10.33
N PRO A 84 5.70 -24.73 10.76
CA PRO A 84 4.86 -24.02 9.82
C PRO A 84 5.64 -22.94 9.06
N VAL A 85 5.20 -22.65 7.84
CA VAL A 85 5.64 -21.49 7.07
C VAL A 85 4.61 -20.38 7.23
N ALA A 86 5.04 -19.22 7.69
CA ALA A 86 4.25 -18.00 7.70
C ALA A 86 4.55 -17.19 6.43
N SER A 87 3.55 -17.02 5.56
CA SER A 87 3.64 -16.22 4.33
C SER A 87 2.83 -14.94 4.48
N ILE A 88 3.46 -13.80 4.22
CA ILE A 88 2.86 -12.47 4.39
C ILE A 88 2.60 -11.87 3.01
N PHE A 89 1.35 -11.49 2.77
CA PHE A 89 0.88 -10.90 1.53
C PHE A 89 0.35 -9.49 1.76
N MET A 90 0.51 -8.65 0.74
CA MET A 90 -0.06 -7.30 0.65
C MET A 90 -0.67 -7.11 -0.74
N ASN A 91 -1.97 -6.80 -0.83
CA ASN A 91 -2.66 -6.58 -2.10
C ASN A 91 -2.36 -7.64 -3.19
N ASP A 92 -2.26 -8.90 -2.77
CA ASP A 92 -1.94 -10.08 -3.59
C ASP A 92 -0.46 -10.33 -3.92
N TYR A 93 0.44 -9.44 -3.51
CA TYR A 93 1.90 -9.67 -3.59
C TYR A 93 2.40 -10.44 -2.37
N LEU A 94 3.20 -11.49 -2.58
CA LEU A 94 3.95 -12.15 -1.52
C LEU A 94 5.12 -11.24 -1.11
N LEU A 95 5.03 -10.62 0.06
CA LEU A 95 6.09 -9.76 0.59
C LEU A 95 7.25 -10.56 1.19
N GLY A 96 6.95 -11.72 1.75
CA GLY A 96 7.95 -12.62 2.29
C GLY A 96 7.33 -13.85 2.93
N ALA A 97 8.16 -14.88 3.11
CA ALA A 97 7.80 -16.11 3.79
C ALA A 97 8.88 -16.48 4.79
N HIS A 98 8.48 -17.01 5.95
CA HIS A 98 9.38 -17.40 7.02
C HIS A 98 9.02 -18.79 7.54
N VAL A 99 10.00 -19.70 7.57
CA VAL A 99 9.87 -20.97 8.29
C VAL A 99 9.97 -20.64 9.78
N MET A 100 8.89 -20.89 10.53
CA MET A 100 8.82 -20.53 11.95
C MET A 100 9.63 -21.50 12.81
N THR A 101 9.89 -21.14 14.06
CA THR A 101 10.26 -22.13 15.09
C THR A 101 8.99 -22.67 15.73
N ALA A 102 8.83 -23.99 15.76
CA ALA A 102 7.70 -24.67 16.37
C ALA A 102 7.99 -25.05 17.83
N ASP A 103 8.50 -24.11 18.63
CA ASP A 103 8.88 -24.31 20.04
C ASP A 103 7.89 -23.69 21.03
N GLY A 104 6.76 -23.17 20.53
CA GLY A 104 5.75 -22.46 21.31
C GLY A 104 6.16 -21.06 21.74
N LYS A 105 7.38 -20.59 21.43
CA LYS A 105 7.86 -19.28 21.87
C LYS A 105 7.51 -18.17 20.87
N PRO A 106 7.22 -16.95 21.36
CA PRO A 106 7.04 -15.80 20.49
C PRO A 106 8.33 -15.44 19.74
N HIS A 107 8.21 -15.12 18.46
CA HIS A 107 9.27 -14.54 17.64
C HIS A 107 8.69 -13.48 16.70
N ARG A 108 9.55 -12.59 16.23
CA ARG A 108 9.19 -11.45 15.38
C ARG A 108 9.61 -11.69 13.94
N VAL A 109 8.67 -11.56 13.02
CA VAL A 109 8.90 -11.57 11.57
C VAL A 109 8.59 -10.18 11.03
N ALA A 110 9.50 -9.61 10.26
CA ALA A 110 9.33 -8.30 9.64
C ALA A 110 9.62 -8.40 8.14
N VAL A 111 8.74 -7.85 7.31
CA VAL A 111 8.93 -7.79 5.85
C VAL A 111 8.66 -6.38 5.36
N ASP A 112 9.54 -5.90 4.48
CA ASP A 112 9.41 -4.57 3.89
C ASP A 112 8.21 -4.53 2.94
N ILE A 113 7.59 -3.36 2.83
CA ILE A 113 6.46 -3.11 1.94
C ILE A 113 6.97 -2.25 0.78
N PRO A 114 7.18 -2.83 -0.41
CA PRO A 114 7.57 -2.06 -1.57
C PRO A 114 6.45 -1.11 -2.01
N TYR A 115 6.82 0.05 -2.55
CA TYR A 115 5.86 1.09 -2.90
C TYR A 115 4.82 0.63 -3.94
N TYR A 116 5.23 -0.15 -4.94
CA TYR A 116 4.34 -0.69 -5.98
C TYR A 116 3.25 -1.63 -5.46
N THR A 117 3.42 -2.19 -4.26
CA THR A 117 2.40 -3.05 -3.64
C THR A 117 1.31 -2.24 -2.95
N LEU A 118 1.51 -0.94 -2.73
CA LEU A 118 0.53 -0.06 -2.09
C LEU A 118 -0.59 0.32 -3.05
N ALA A 119 -1.79 0.42 -2.50
CA ALA A 119 -2.98 0.97 -3.12
C ALA A 119 -3.63 1.96 -2.15
N ALA A 120 -4.60 2.75 -2.60
CA ALA A 120 -5.32 3.67 -1.72
C ALA A 120 -6.04 2.93 -0.56
N ARG A 121 -6.60 1.75 -0.88
CA ARG A 121 -7.12 0.75 0.06
C ARG A 121 -6.27 -0.51 -0.02
N ASN A 122 -5.83 -1.02 1.12
CA ASN A 122 -4.90 -2.14 1.22
C ASN A 122 -5.47 -3.30 2.01
N ILE A 123 -4.98 -4.51 1.71
CA ILE A 123 -5.21 -5.71 2.52
C ILE A 123 -3.88 -6.37 2.85
N ILE A 124 -3.67 -6.67 4.13
CA ILE A 124 -2.57 -7.52 4.60
C ILE A 124 -3.16 -8.87 4.95
N ARG A 125 -2.54 -9.94 4.45
CA ARG A 125 -2.93 -11.31 4.74
C ARG A 125 -1.72 -12.11 5.19
N ILE A 126 -1.85 -12.81 6.32
CA ILE A 126 -0.86 -13.78 6.78
C ILE A 126 -1.46 -15.18 6.64
N VAL A 127 -0.69 -16.06 6.03
CA VAL A 127 -1.06 -17.45 5.76
C VAL A 127 -0.05 -18.36 6.45
N PHE A 128 -0.55 -19.28 7.27
CA PHE A 128 0.23 -20.35 7.86
C PHE A 128 -0.02 -21.62 7.07
N ILE A 129 1.05 -22.27 6.65
CA ILE A 129 0.99 -23.58 5.99
C ILE A 129 1.78 -24.57 6.83
N ARG A 130 1.18 -25.73 7.11
CA ARG A 130 1.86 -26.89 7.68
C ARG A 130 1.77 -28.05 6.70
N GLN A 131 2.80 -28.87 6.67
CA GLN A 131 2.68 -30.19 6.08
C GLN A 131 1.80 -31.03 7.00
N SER A 132 0.73 -31.58 6.43
CA SER A 132 -0.12 -32.53 7.14
C SER A 132 0.71 -33.77 7.44
N SER A 133 0.88 -34.08 8.72
CA SER A 133 1.47 -35.34 9.14
C SER A 133 0.35 -36.30 9.51
N LYS A 134 0.28 -37.41 8.78
CA LYS A 134 -0.54 -38.57 9.12
C LYS A 134 0.40 -39.74 9.33
N GLN A 135 0.23 -40.49 10.42
CA GLN A 135 1.00 -41.73 10.58
C GLN A 135 0.49 -42.81 9.61
N HIS A 136 -0.82 -42.89 9.40
CA HIS A 136 -1.45 -43.77 8.42
C HIS A 136 -2.39 -42.99 7.50
N CYS A 137 -2.60 -43.47 6.26
CA CYS A 137 -3.47 -42.79 5.29
C CYS A 137 -4.91 -42.57 5.78
N HIS A 138 -5.40 -43.44 6.69
CA HIS A 138 -6.74 -43.37 7.27
C HIS A 138 -6.83 -42.44 8.50
N ASP A 139 -5.71 -41.93 9.01
CA ASP A 139 -5.72 -41.07 10.19
C ASP A 139 -6.28 -39.68 9.86
N THR A 140 -6.97 -39.10 10.84
CA THR A 140 -7.42 -37.70 10.77
C THR A 140 -6.24 -36.75 10.96
N THR A 141 -6.14 -35.72 10.14
CA THR A 141 -5.09 -34.70 10.27
C THR A 141 -5.22 -33.99 11.62
N THR A 142 -4.16 -34.01 12.43
CA THR A 142 -4.10 -33.26 13.68
C THR A 142 -3.77 -31.80 13.41
N SER A 143 -4.56 -30.89 13.96
CA SER A 143 -4.27 -29.45 13.93
C SER A 143 -3.37 -29.05 15.08
N PHE A 144 -2.54 -28.05 14.85
CA PHE A 144 -1.70 -27.45 15.89
C PHE A 144 -1.85 -25.93 15.90
N PRO A 145 -1.84 -25.29 17.07
CA PRO A 145 -2.09 -23.87 17.15
C PRO A 145 -0.89 -23.04 16.68
N VAL A 146 -1.21 -21.92 16.04
CA VAL A 146 -0.33 -20.76 15.85
C VAL A 146 -1.01 -19.53 16.44
N ALA A 147 -0.24 -18.58 16.95
CA ALA A 147 -0.76 -17.35 17.53
C ALA A 147 -0.17 -16.12 16.87
N ILE A 148 -1.03 -15.12 16.64
CA ILE A 148 -0.64 -13.76 16.26
C ILE A 148 -0.81 -12.86 17.48
N PHE A 149 0.27 -12.22 17.93
CA PHE A 149 0.28 -11.41 19.14
C PHE A 149 -0.17 -9.96 18.86
N PRO A 150 -0.76 -9.27 19.87
CA PRO A 150 -1.22 -7.88 19.73
C PRO A 150 -0.13 -6.84 19.44
N GLY A 151 1.15 -7.18 19.61
CA GLY A 151 2.27 -6.33 19.24
C GLY A 151 2.49 -6.19 17.73
N SER A 152 1.81 -6.99 16.90
CA SER A 152 1.92 -6.93 15.44
C SER A 152 1.46 -5.56 14.89
N HIS A 153 2.26 -4.96 14.01
CA HIS A 153 2.11 -3.56 13.61
C HIS A 153 2.65 -3.23 12.22
N LEU A 154 2.19 -2.11 11.66
CA LEU A 154 2.80 -1.41 10.53
C LEU A 154 3.81 -0.40 11.02
N LYS A 155 4.98 -0.31 10.36
CA LYS A 155 5.88 0.83 10.47
C LYS A 155 5.66 1.81 9.34
N LEU A 156 5.50 3.07 9.70
CA LEU A 156 5.27 4.17 8.78
C LEU A 156 6.56 4.97 8.57
N LYS A 157 6.87 5.29 7.32
CA LYS A 157 8.03 6.11 6.95
C LYS A 157 7.58 7.37 6.22
N GLN A 158 8.26 8.48 6.45
CA GLN A 158 8.06 9.68 5.65
C GLN A 158 8.44 9.39 4.20
N MET A 159 7.51 9.62 3.28
CA MET A 159 7.74 9.48 1.85
C MET A 159 7.08 10.68 1.16
N ALA A 160 7.73 11.26 0.15
CA ALA A 160 7.08 12.29 -0.65
C ALA A 160 5.89 11.63 -1.38
N PRO A 161 4.64 12.04 -1.12
CA PRO A 161 3.50 11.47 -1.82
C PRO A 161 3.61 11.82 -3.30
N GLY A 162 3.62 10.82 -4.18
CA GLY A 162 3.57 11.05 -5.62
C GLY A 162 2.22 11.62 -6.07
N ASP A 163 2.14 12.06 -7.32
CA ASP A 163 0.89 12.50 -7.95
C ASP A 163 0.17 11.31 -8.60
N ASN A 164 -0.16 10.34 -7.75
CA ASN A 164 -0.80 9.07 -8.08
C ASN A 164 -1.84 8.71 -7.00
N PHE A 165 -2.65 7.67 -7.22
CA PHE A 165 -3.75 7.34 -6.31
C PHE A 165 -3.29 7.11 -4.85
N VAL A 166 -2.16 6.41 -4.65
CA VAL A 166 -1.55 6.17 -3.33
C VAL A 166 -1.15 7.49 -2.66
N GLY A 167 -0.51 8.40 -3.40
CA GLY A 167 -0.09 9.69 -2.89
C GLY A 167 -1.24 10.64 -2.62
N ILE A 168 -2.34 10.58 -3.37
CA ILE A 168 -3.56 11.33 -3.05
C ILE A 168 -4.22 10.76 -1.78
N ALA A 169 -4.34 9.44 -1.66
CA ALA A 169 -4.87 8.80 -0.46
C ALA A 169 -4.08 9.19 0.81
N ALA A 170 -2.75 9.33 0.71
CA ALA A 170 -1.91 9.83 1.80
C ALA A 170 -2.21 11.29 2.19
N ARG A 171 -2.61 12.13 1.23
CA ARG A 171 -2.98 13.53 1.49
C ARG A 171 -4.32 13.63 2.21
N TYR A 172 -5.26 12.70 1.95
CA TYR A 172 -6.56 12.64 2.64
C TYR A 172 -6.45 12.42 4.15
N ALA A 173 -5.32 11.92 4.66
CA ALA A 173 -5.13 11.66 6.09
C ALA A 173 -5.08 12.92 6.96
N LYS A 174 -4.87 14.11 6.38
CA LYS A 174 -4.83 15.38 7.13
C LYS A 174 -6.18 16.10 7.08
N GLU A 175 -6.63 16.37 5.88
CA GLU A 175 -7.88 17.07 5.58
C GLU A 175 -8.22 16.78 4.11
N SER A 176 -9.51 16.65 3.82
CA SER A 176 -9.98 16.43 2.46
C SER A 176 -11.43 16.84 2.28
N THR A 177 -11.88 16.93 1.03
CA THR A 177 -13.28 17.21 0.70
C THR A 177 -13.82 16.21 -0.31
N LEU A 178 -14.95 15.57 0.03
CA LEU A 178 -15.79 14.85 -0.91
C LEU A 178 -16.73 15.85 -1.58
N ILE A 179 -16.65 15.95 -2.90
CA ILE A 179 -17.45 16.86 -3.70
C ILE A 179 -18.35 16.04 -4.61
N VAL A 180 -19.66 16.26 -4.54
CA VAL A 180 -20.64 15.62 -5.43
C VAL A 180 -21.48 16.67 -6.13
N LYS A 181 -21.95 16.39 -7.35
CA LYS A 181 -22.92 17.28 -8.02
C LYS A 181 -24.26 17.27 -7.29
N ASP A 182 -24.95 18.40 -7.29
CA ASP A 182 -26.31 18.53 -6.72
C ASP A 182 -27.31 17.51 -7.30
N ALA A 183 -27.21 17.19 -8.59
CA ALA A 183 -28.03 16.18 -9.24
C ALA A 183 -27.91 14.78 -8.60
N TRP A 184 -26.78 14.46 -7.94
CA TRP A 184 -26.61 13.18 -7.26
C TRP A 184 -27.45 13.07 -5.99
N LEU A 185 -27.81 14.21 -5.39
CA LEU A 185 -28.68 14.25 -4.20
C LEU A 185 -30.13 13.92 -4.55
N GLN A 186 -30.54 14.19 -5.79
CA GLN A 186 -31.91 13.95 -6.27
C GLN A 186 -32.20 12.45 -6.51
N ASP A 187 -31.16 11.64 -6.73
CA ASP A 187 -31.24 10.18 -6.87
C ASP A 187 -30.32 9.47 -5.87
N ALA A 188 -30.48 9.80 -4.59
CA ALA A 188 -29.66 9.27 -3.51
C ALA A 188 -29.61 7.72 -3.44
N PRO A 189 -30.70 6.97 -3.66
CA PRO A 189 -30.66 5.50 -3.62
C PRO A 189 -29.68 4.88 -4.63
N VAL A 190 -29.53 5.49 -5.80
CA VAL A 190 -28.61 5.03 -6.84
C VAL A 190 -27.20 5.57 -6.61
N MET A 191 -27.08 6.84 -6.22
CA MET A 191 -25.80 7.55 -6.16
C MET A 191 -25.01 7.34 -4.86
N LEU A 192 -25.69 7.04 -3.75
CA LEU A 192 -25.02 6.82 -2.47
C LEU A 192 -24.11 5.57 -2.47
N PRO A 193 -24.55 4.39 -2.97
CA PRO A 193 -23.66 3.23 -3.08
C PRO A 193 -22.43 3.52 -3.93
N MET A 194 -22.60 4.26 -5.03
CA MET A 194 -21.50 4.66 -5.91
C MET A 194 -20.52 5.58 -5.19
N THR A 195 -21.04 6.58 -4.47
CA THR A 195 -20.24 7.53 -3.68
C THR A 195 -19.42 6.81 -2.62
N VAL A 196 -20.04 5.91 -1.87
CA VAL A 196 -19.37 5.10 -0.84
C VAL A 196 -18.25 4.26 -1.46
N ARG A 197 -18.52 3.58 -2.59
CA ARG A 197 -17.52 2.73 -3.24
C ARG A 197 -16.35 3.52 -3.82
N MET A 198 -16.61 4.68 -4.42
CA MET A 198 -15.53 5.53 -4.91
C MET A 198 -14.71 6.13 -3.78
N ALA A 199 -15.35 6.61 -2.70
CA ALA A 199 -14.67 7.11 -1.52
C ALA A 199 -13.78 6.04 -0.89
N ASP A 200 -14.29 4.82 -0.77
CA ASP A 200 -13.55 3.66 -0.27
C ASP A 200 -12.35 3.30 -1.16
N ALA A 201 -12.58 3.18 -2.47
CA ALA A 201 -11.54 2.84 -3.43
C ALA A 201 -10.45 3.92 -3.57
N ALA A 202 -10.80 5.18 -3.34
CA ALA A 202 -9.88 6.32 -3.30
C ALA A 202 -9.15 6.46 -1.96
N GLY A 203 -9.48 5.64 -0.95
CA GLY A 203 -8.88 5.70 0.37
C GLY A 203 -9.21 7.00 1.11
N LEU A 204 -10.39 7.57 0.87
CA LEU A 204 -10.83 8.81 1.50
C LEU A 204 -11.04 8.60 3.01
N SER A 205 -10.50 9.51 3.82
CA SER A 205 -10.62 9.45 5.28
C SER A 205 -12.06 9.72 5.72
N SER A 206 -12.69 8.88 6.53
CA SER A 206 -14.04 9.17 7.05
C SER A 206 -14.07 10.23 8.15
N ILE A 207 -12.93 10.57 8.74
CA ILE A 207 -12.83 11.47 9.91
C ILE A 207 -12.31 12.85 9.49
N HIS A 208 -11.45 12.90 8.47
CA HIS A 208 -10.82 14.12 7.98
C HIS A 208 -11.41 14.63 6.67
N SER A 209 -12.65 14.22 6.35
CA SER A 209 -13.35 14.65 5.13
C SER A 209 -14.50 15.59 5.44
N GLN A 210 -14.55 16.69 4.70
CA GLN A 210 -15.74 17.52 4.59
C GLN A 210 -16.57 17.06 3.40
N PHE A 211 -17.88 17.28 3.45
CA PHE A 211 -18.78 17.04 2.34
C PHE A 211 -19.19 18.37 1.72
N SER A 212 -19.10 18.48 0.40
CA SER A 212 -19.48 19.65 -0.36
C SER A 212 -20.32 19.26 -1.58
N VAL A 213 -21.28 20.12 -1.93
CA VAL A 213 -22.18 19.94 -3.05
C VAL A 213 -21.85 20.98 -4.10
N LEU A 214 -21.48 20.52 -5.30
CA LEU A 214 -21.24 21.37 -6.45
C LEU A 214 -22.55 21.67 -7.15
N LYS A 215 -22.95 22.94 -7.17
CA LYS A 215 -24.19 23.36 -7.85
C LYS A 215 -24.01 23.34 -9.36
N GLN A 216 -25.13 23.24 -10.08
CA GLN A 216 -25.11 23.28 -11.54
C GLN A 216 -24.50 24.59 -12.05
N GLY A 217 -23.52 24.49 -12.96
CA GLY A 217 -22.82 25.63 -13.54
C GLY A 217 -21.72 26.24 -12.65
N GLU A 218 -21.53 25.71 -11.44
CA GLU A 218 -20.44 26.11 -10.56
C GLU A 218 -19.13 25.44 -10.97
N ALA A 219 -18.04 26.20 -10.89
CA ALA A 219 -16.69 25.72 -11.16
C ALA A 219 -16.12 24.95 -9.96
N LEU A 220 -15.30 23.93 -10.23
CA LEU A 220 -14.68 23.11 -9.18
C LEU A 220 -13.58 23.91 -8.46
N LYS A 221 -13.82 24.36 -7.22
CA LYS A 221 -12.86 25.18 -6.45
C LYS A 221 -12.50 24.58 -5.09
N PRO A 222 -11.75 23.47 -5.06
CA PRO A 222 -11.33 22.84 -3.82
C PRO A 222 -10.30 23.70 -3.08
N SER A 223 -10.38 23.71 -1.75
CA SER A 223 -9.41 24.33 -0.84
C SER A 223 -8.51 23.32 -0.12
N THR A 224 -8.84 22.04 -0.21
CA THR A 224 -8.10 20.91 0.36
C THR A 224 -8.00 19.79 -0.69
N PRO A 225 -7.15 18.76 -0.48
CA PRO A 225 -7.19 17.56 -1.32
C PRO A 225 -8.61 16.99 -1.43
N PHE A 226 -9.04 16.60 -2.63
CA PHE A 226 -10.45 16.32 -2.86
C PHE A 226 -10.70 15.01 -3.60
N LEU A 227 -11.90 14.47 -3.43
CA LEU A 227 -12.51 13.47 -4.29
C LEU A 227 -13.74 14.11 -4.92
N ALA A 228 -13.74 14.33 -6.23
CA ALA A 228 -14.86 14.93 -6.95
C ALA A 228 -15.57 13.85 -7.78
N LEU A 229 -16.86 13.67 -7.53
CA LEU A 229 -17.69 12.70 -8.26
C LEU A 229 -18.55 13.41 -9.29
N ASP A 230 -18.32 13.01 -10.54
CA ASP A 230 -18.94 13.53 -11.76
C ASP A 230 -18.75 15.05 -11.94
N ALA A 231 -17.73 15.67 -11.35
CA ALA A 231 -17.48 17.09 -11.58
C ALA A 231 -17.06 17.36 -13.06
N PRO A 232 -17.43 18.52 -13.64
CA PRO A 232 -17.03 18.87 -15.00
C PRO A 232 -15.50 18.87 -15.13
N PRO A 233 -14.96 18.59 -16.33
CA PRO A 233 -13.52 18.61 -16.55
C PRO A 233 -12.99 20.05 -16.38
N GLU A 234 -12.17 20.26 -15.36
CA GLU A 234 -11.39 21.48 -15.20
C GLU A 234 -9.89 21.14 -15.14
N GLY A 235 -9.07 21.94 -15.82
CA GLY A 235 -7.62 21.78 -15.85
C GLY A 235 -7.08 20.85 -16.94
N LYS A 236 -5.83 20.40 -16.77
CA LYS A 236 -5.11 19.51 -17.70
C LYS A 236 -5.59 18.06 -17.51
N ALA A 237 -6.78 17.73 -17.99
CA ALA A 237 -7.32 16.37 -17.91
C ALA A 237 -6.44 15.39 -18.72
N ALA A 238 -6.16 14.23 -18.13
CA ALA A 238 -5.41 13.15 -18.78
C ALA A 238 -6.32 12.30 -19.68
N ALA A 239 -7.61 12.31 -19.37
CA ALA A 239 -8.64 11.69 -20.16
C ALA A 239 -9.72 12.71 -20.51
N GLU A 240 -10.11 12.72 -21.78
CA GLU A 240 -11.18 13.57 -22.28
C GLU A 240 -12.32 12.70 -22.78
N GLU A 241 -13.54 13.08 -22.40
CA GLU A 241 -14.77 12.51 -22.90
C GLU A 241 -15.36 13.44 -23.97
N HIS A 242 -15.65 12.87 -25.14
CA HIS A 242 -16.23 13.59 -26.27
C HIS A 242 -17.36 12.76 -26.88
N ASN A 243 -18.59 12.96 -26.43
CA ASN A 243 -19.79 12.29 -26.99
C ASN A 243 -19.66 10.75 -27.03
N GLY A 244 -19.28 10.13 -25.91
CA GLY A 244 -19.07 8.68 -25.79
C GLY A 244 -17.75 8.18 -26.38
N MET A 245 -16.84 9.10 -26.72
CA MET A 245 -15.45 8.82 -27.05
C MET A 245 -14.55 9.12 -25.85
N LEU A 246 -13.75 8.14 -25.42
CA LEU A 246 -12.70 8.33 -24.44
C LEU A 246 -11.36 8.49 -25.14
N VAL A 247 -10.69 9.61 -24.90
CA VAL A 247 -9.33 9.88 -25.37
C VAL A 247 -8.41 9.90 -24.17
N LEU A 248 -7.47 8.95 -24.10
CA LEU A 248 -6.41 8.95 -23.10
C LEU A 248 -5.16 9.61 -23.67
N ASN A 249 -4.66 10.63 -22.99
CA ASN A 249 -3.49 11.40 -23.38
C ASN A 249 -2.27 10.96 -22.57
N GLY A 250 -1.15 10.67 -23.24
CA GLY A 250 0.14 10.45 -22.59
C GLY A 250 0.85 11.76 -22.20
N ALA A 251 2.05 11.65 -21.64
CA ALA A 251 2.87 12.76 -21.15
C ALA A 251 3.03 13.94 -22.15
N GLU A 252 3.11 13.67 -23.46
CA GLU A 252 3.27 14.68 -24.51
C GLU A 252 1.95 15.20 -25.09
N LYS A 253 0.81 14.98 -24.41
CA LYS A 253 -0.56 15.24 -24.93
C LYS A 253 -0.87 14.53 -26.25
N LYS A 254 -0.11 13.49 -26.59
CA LYS A 254 -0.41 12.62 -27.72
C LYS A 254 -1.43 11.58 -27.25
N PRO A 255 -2.50 11.33 -28.02
CA PRO A 255 -3.47 10.30 -27.67
C PRO A 255 -2.77 8.94 -27.73
N ILE A 256 -2.74 8.24 -26.61
CA ILE A 256 -2.21 6.87 -26.50
C ILE A 256 -3.32 5.83 -26.71
N LEU A 257 -4.57 6.21 -26.44
CA LEU A 257 -5.74 5.36 -26.64
C LEU A 257 -6.96 6.23 -26.99
N GLN A 258 -7.71 5.81 -28.00
CA GLN A 258 -8.99 6.44 -28.36
C GLN A 258 -10.03 5.34 -28.55
N LEU A 259 -11.12 5.42 -27.80
CA LEU A 259 -12.19 4.44 -27.81
C LEU A 259 -13.52 5.15 -28.06
N LYS A 260 -14.37 4.60 -28.92
CA LYS A 260 -15.71 5.12 -29.21
C LYS A 260 -16.77 4.09 -28.84
N GLY A 261 -17.99 4.56 -28.62
CA GLY A 261 -19.14 3.70 -28.34
C GLY A 261 -19.10 3.09 -26.93
N LEU A 262 -18.40 3.75 -26.02
CA LEU A 262 -18.35 3.34 -24.62
C LEU A 262 -19.63 3.73 -23.90
N ASP A 263 -20.12 2.82 -23.05
CA ASP A 263 -21.24 3.04 -22.14
C ASP A 263 -20.98 2.28 -20.84
N ARG A 264 -21.50 2.76 -19.71
CA ARG A 264 -21.24 2.18 -18.37
C ARG A 264 -19.75 2.11 -18.04
N ILE A 265 -18.98 3.11 -18.47
CA ILE A 265 -17.57 3.25 -18.14
C ILE A 265 -17.39 4.41 -17.17
N GLY A 266 -16.58 4.20 -16.14
CA GLY A 266 -16.11 5.24 -15.23
C GLY A 266 -14.63 5.51 -15.48
N VAL A 267 -14.22 6.75 -15.32
CA VAL A 267 -12.81 7.16 -15.33
C VAL A 267 -12.50 7.84 -14.02
N ALA A 268 -11.49 7.33 -13.31
CA ALA A 268 -10.90 8.02 -12.17
C ALA A 268 -9.52 8.54 -12.57
N GLU A 269 -9.27 9.82 -12.37
CA GLU A 269 -7.98 10.43 -12.70
C GLU A 269 -7.49 11.38 -11.59
N VAL A 270 -6.17 11.40 -11.39
CA VAL A 270 -5.54 12.39 -10.51
C VAL A 270 -5.38 13.69 -11.28
N VAL A 271 -5.97 14.75 -10.72
CA VAL A 271 -5.99 16.10 -11.28
C VAL A 271 -5.54 17.11 -10.23
N GLU A 272 -5.11 18.26 -10.70
CA GLU A 272 -4.80 19.41 -9.86
C GLU A 272 -5.74 20.56 -10.24
N VAL A 273 -6.45 21.09 -9.25
CA VAL A 273 -7.39 22.19 -9.42
C VAL A 273 -7.14 23.19 -8.30
N ASN A 274 -6.93 24.46 -8.65
CA ASN A 274 -6.63 25.53 -7.69
C ASN A 274 -5.46 25.20 -6.73
N GLY A 275 -4.42 24.53 -7.23
CA GLY A 275 -3.25 24.11 -6.44
C GLY A 275 -3.51 22.96 -5.45
N GLN A 276 -4.70 22.35 -5.49
CA GLN A 276 -5.03 21.17 -4.71
C GLN A 276 -5.07 19.94 -5.62
N SER A 277 -4.34 18.89 -5.24
CA SER A 277 -4.39 17.61 -5.93
C SER A 277 -5.54 16.76 -5.40
N GLY A 278 -6.27 16.11 -6.31
CA GLY A 278 -7.40 15.26 -5.96
C GLY A 278 -7.69 14.20 -7.01
N ILE A 279 -8.69 13.37 -6.74
CA ILE A 279 -9.20 12.38 -7.69
C ILE A 279 -10.51 12.92 -8.26
N ARG A 280 -10.63 12.97 -9.59
CA ARG A 280 -11.89 13.20 -10.29
C ARG A 280 -12.40 11.86 -10.81
N PHE A 281 -13.61 11.49 -10.44
CA PHE A 281 -14.36 10.41 -11.06
C PHE A 281 -15.41 10.98 -12.00
N TYR A 282 -15.59 10.43 -13.19
CA TYR A 282 -16.69 10.79 -14.09
C TYR A 282 -17.07 9.59 -14.97
N SER A 283 -18.29 9.63 -15.52
CA SER A 283 -18.78 8.57 -16.41
C SER A 283 -18.52 8.91 -17.88
N VAL A 284 -18.32 7.88 -18.70
CA VAL A 284 -18.21 7.95 -20.15
C VAL A 284 -19.38 7.15 -20.75
N GLY A 285 -20.15 7.81 -21.61
CA GLY A 285 -21.36 7.24 -22.20
C GLY A 285 -22.64 7.77 -21.56
N LYS A 286 -23.77 7.10 -21.81
CA LYS A 286 -25.10 7.53 -21.35
C LYS A 286 -25.38 7.08 -19.93
N ASN A 287 -24.88 5.90 -19.57
CA ASN A 287 -25.12 5.25 -18.29
C ASN A 287 -23.83 5.21 -17.46
N MET A 288 -23.98 5.35 -16.14
CA MET A 288 -22.90 5.18 -15.17
C MET A 288 -22.64 3.68 -14.92
N PRO A 289 -21.38 3.27 -14.67
CA PRO A 289 -21.11 1.90 -14.20
C PRO A 289 -21.83 1.60 -12.88
N VAL A 290 -22.33 0.39 -12.74
CA VAL A 290 -22.90 -0.13 -11.49
C VAL A 290 -21.83 -0.94 -10.78
N LEU A 291 -21.16 -0.31 -9.81
CA LEU A 291 -20.11 -0.96 -9.04
C LEU A 291 -20.74 -1.90 -8.01
N SER A 292 -20.67 -3.22 -8.22
CA SER A 292 -21.27 -4.22 -7.32
C SER A 292 -20.32 -4.76 -6.26
N SER A 293 -19.01 -4.72 -6.52
CA SER A 293 -17.93 -5.18 -5.62
C SER A 293 -17.08 -4.03 -5.09
N SER A 294 -16.33 -4.27 -4.01
CA SER A 294 -15.25 -3.38 -3.60
C SER A 294 -14.08 -3.52 -4.58
N PHE A 295 -13.33 -2.44 -4.77
CA PHE A 295 -12.16 -2.42 -5.62
C PHE A 295 -11.14 -1.44 -5.06
N ARG A 296 -9.95 -1.42 -5.66
CA ARG A 296 -8.83 -0.58 -5.22
C ARG A 296 -8.29 0.24 -6.38
N LEU A 297 -8.05 1.52 -6.13
CA LEU A 297 -7.16 2.33 -6.96
C LEU A 297 -5.73 2.06 -6.50
N ALA A 298 -4.97 1.38 -7.33
CA ALA A 298 -3.62 0.90 -7.07
C ALA A 298 -2.58 1.91 -7.57
N HIS A 299 -1.53 1.45 -8.24
CA HIS A 299 -0.54 2.32 -8.83
C HIS A 299 -1.11 3.11 -10.02
N GLY A 300 -0.45 4.24 -10.31
CA GLY A 300 -0.83 5.12 -11.41
C GLY A 300 -1.74 6.29 -11.00
N ASN A 301 -2.11 7.07 -11.99
CA ASN A 301 -2.89 8.30 -11.84
C ASN A 301 -4.10 8.37 -12.78
N LEU A 302 -4.39 7.29 -13.49
CA LEU A 302 -5.55 7.11 -14.33
C LEU A 302 -6.06 5.68 -14.19
N ALA A 303 -7.37 5.51 -13.99
CA ALA A 303 -8.04 4.23 -13.96
C ALA A 303 -9.32 4.26 -14.82
N VAL A 304 -9.52 3.22 -15.62
CA VAL A 304 -10.78 2.95 -16.32
C VAL A 304 -11.51 1.85 -15.58
N ILE A 305 -12.77 2.10 -15.26
CA ILE A 305 -13.59 1.31 -14.35
C ILE A 305 -14.85 0.86 -15.09
N THR A 306 -15.20 -0.41 -14.93
CA THR A 306 -16.44 -1.01 -15.42
C THR A 306 -17.28 -1.47 -14.23
N ASP A 307 -18.44 -2.08 -14.48
CA ASP A 307 -19.25 -2.74 -13.44
C ASP A 307 -18.47 -3.77 -12.61
N ALA A 308 -17.45 -4.40 -13.20
CA ALA A 308 -16.58 -5.37 -12.54
C ALA A 308 -15.43 -4.75 -11.72
N GLY A 309 -15.26 -3.41 -11.78
CA GLY A 309 -14.13 -2.69 -11.18
C GLY A 309 -13.11 -2.20 -12.23
N PRO A 310 -11.90 -1.80 -11.78
CA PRO A 310 -10.84 -1.29 -12.65
C PRO A 310 -10.38 -2.32 -13.67
N VAL A 311 -10.41 -1.96 -14.95
CA VAL A 311 -9.93 -2.79 -16.07
C VAL A 311 -8.61 -2.28 -16.65
N LEU A 312 -8.26 -1.03 -16.36
CA LEU A 312 -6.99 -0.40 -16.73
C LEU A 312 -6.58 0.55 -15.61
N GLN A 313 -5.31 0.49 -15.19
CA GLN A 313 -4.70 1.46 -14.28
C GLN A 313 -3.29 1.76 -14.79
N ILE A 314 -2.99 3.03 -15.06
CA ILE A 314 -1.71 3.46 -15.64
C ILE A 314 -1.19 4.74 -14.99
N ASP A 315 0.12 4.96 -15.05
CA ASP A 315 0.70 6.30 -14.89
C ASP A 315 0.78 7.00 -16.25
N LYS A 316 0.04 8.08 -16.45
CA LYS A 316 0.06 8.87 -17.69
C LYS A 316 1.45 9.43 -18.05
N ASN A 317 2.30 9.64 -17.04
CA ASN A 317 3.66 10.15 -17.22
C ASN A 317 4.67 9.04 -17.55
N ASP A 318 4.31 7.78 -17.30
CA ASP A 318 5.08 6.60 -17.70
C ASP A 318 4.12 5.45 -18.03
N PRO A 319 3.40 5.50 -19.17
CA PRO A 319 2.39 4.50 -19.51
C PRO A 319 2.96 3.08 -19.69
N THR A 320 4.28 2.97 -19.80
CA THR A 320 5.02 1.72 -19.93
C THR A 320 5.50 1.15 -18.60
N ASP A 321 5.26 1.85 -17.48
CA ASP A 321 5.72 1.44 -16.15
C ASP A 321 7.24 1.17 -16.08
N SER A 322 8.00 1.85 -16.93
CA SER A 322 9.45 1.62 -17.09
C SER A 322 10.25 2.04 -15.86
N ARG A 323 9.72 2.95 -15.03
CA ARG A 323 10.28 3.33 -13.73
C ARG A 323 10.25 2.18 -12.73
N PHE A 324 9.17 1.41 -12.66
CA PHE A 324 9.09 0.25 -11.77
C PHE A 324 10.19 -0.77 -12.07
N ALA A 325 10.49 -1.00 -13.35
CA ALA A 325 11.59 -1.90 -13.74
C ALA A 325 12.99 -1.42 -13.27
N LYS A 326 13.18 -0.12 -13.03
CA LYS A 326 14.47 0.47 -12.62
C LYS A 326 14.57 0.70 -11.12
N GLU A 327 13.49 1.15 -10.50
CA GLU A 327 13.46 1.60 -9.11
C GLU A 327 13.23 0.44 -8.13
N ASP A 328 12.43 -0.56 -8.52
CA ASP A 328 12.02 -1.68 -7.66
C ASP A 328 12.84 -2.96 -7.85
N ASN A 329 14.15 -2.83 -8.04
CA ASN A 329 15.02 -4.00 -7.98
C ASN A 329 15.14 -4.49 -6.51
N PRO A 330 14.66 -5.72 -6.19
CA PRO A 330 14.54 -6.24 -4.83
C PRO A 330 15.88 -6.58 -4.19
N GLN A 331 16.98 -6.55 -4.95
CA GLN A 331 18.31 -6.79 -4.40
C GLN A 331 18.72 -5.63 -3.49
N SER A 332 19.27 -5.98 -2.32
CA SER A 332 19.77 -4.98 -1.38
C SER A 332 20.88 -4.13 -2.01
N ILE A 333 21.10 -2.91 -1.52
CA ILE A 333 22.21 -2.05 -1.98
C ILE A 333 23.55 -2.78 -1.87
N TRP A 334 23.70 -3.64 -0.86
CA TRP A 334 24.90 -4.45 -0.68
C TRP A 334 25.08 -5.48 -1.79
N GLN A 335 24.01 -6.20 -2.17
CA GLN A 335 24.03 -7.13 -3.31
C GLN A 335 24.23 -6.40 -4.64
N ARG A 336 23.53 -5.27 -4.83
CA ARG A 336 23.59 -4.45 -6.05
C ARG A 336 24.98 -3.88 -6.32
N HIS A 337 25.69 -3.48 -5.26
CA HIS A 337 27.02 -2.90 -5.36
C HIS A 337 28.12 -3.83 -4.83
N MET A 338 27.86 -5.14 -4.77
CA MET A 338 28.82 -6.10 -4.21
C MET A 338 30.18 -6.03 -4.91
N GLU A 339 30.20 -5.85 -6.23
CA GLU A 339 31.44 -5.67 -7.00
C GLU A 339 32.21 -4.41 -6.59
N TRP A 340 31.51 -3.31 -6.31
CA TRP A 340 32.10 -2.06 -5.87
C TRP A 340 32.61 -2.14 -4.42
N TRP A 341 31.87 -2.83 -3.55
CA TRP A 341 32.31 -3.11 -2.18
C TRP A 341 33.55 -4.00 -2.17
N LEU A 342 33.59 -5.05 -3.00
CA LEU A 342 34.75 -5.91 -3.16
C LEU A 342 35.95 -5.13 -3.70
N ALA A 343 35.74 -4.24 -4.67
CA ALA A 343 36.79 -3.35 -5.17
C ALA A 343 37.33 -2.41 -4.07
N ALA A 344 36.44 -1.79 -3.28
CA ALA A 344 36.83 -0.92 -2.18
C ALA A 344 37.62 -1.68 -1.09
N ILE A 345 37.18 -2.88 -0.73
CA ILE A 345 37.88 -3.76 0.22
C ILE A 345 39.26 -4.14 -0.32
N ALA A 346 39.36 -4.50 -1.61
CA ALA A 346 40.63 -4.82 -2.24
C ALA A 346 41.63 -3.65 -2.19
N VAL A 347 41.15 -2.42 -2.44
CA VAL A 347 41.96 -1.20 -2.31
C VAL A 347 42.45 -0.99 -0.88
N ILE A 348 41.59 -1.16 0.12
CA ILE A 348 41.96 -1.03 1.54
C ILE A 348 43.03 -2.07 1.91
N ILE A 349 42.85 -3.33 1.51
CA ILE A 349 43.84 -4.39 1.73
C ILE A 349 45.17 -4.04 1.07
N PHE A 350 45.15 -3.53 -0.16
CA PHE A 350 46.36 -3.12 -0.87
C PHE A 350 47.10 -1.98 -0.15
N ILE A 351 46.38 -1.00 0.38
CA ILE A 351 46.96 0.09 1.18
C ILE A 351 47.60 -0.45 2.47
N LEU A 352 46.92 -1.35 3.18
CA LEU A 352 47.43 -1.96 4.42
C LEU A 352 48.70 -2.79 4.17
N ILE A 353 48.71 -3.60 3.10
CA ILE A 353 49.91 -4.36 2.71
C ILE A 353 51.05 -3.42 2.34
N SER A 354 50.77 -2.38 1.55
CA SER A 354 51.77 -1.39 1.15
C SER A 354 52.36 -0.65 2.35
N ALA A 355 51.52 -0.25 3.31
CA ALA A 355 51.95 0.37 4.55
C ALA A 355 52.81 -0.58 5.40
N ARG A 356 52.44 -1.86 5.48
CA ARG A 356 53.21 -2.87 6.21
C ARG A 356 54.57 -3.14 5.56
N VAL A 357 54.64 -3.24 4.24
CA VAL A 357 55.89 -3.38 3.48
C VAL A 357 56.79 -2.15 3.69
N ALA A 358 56.22 -0.94 3.65
CA ALA A 358 56.95 0.29 3.93
C ALA A 358 57.50 0.33 5.37
N GLN A 359 56.72 -0.12 6.35
CA GLN A 359 57.13 -0.19 7.76
C GLN A 359 58.28 -1.19 7.96
N VAL A 360 58.18 -2.40 7.38
CA VAL A 360 59.24 -3.41 7.45
C VAL A 360 60.52 -2.93 6.75
N ARG A 361 60.41 -2.29 5.58
CA ARG A 361 61.57 -1.71 4.87
C ARG A 361 62.25 -0.60 5.69
N ARG A 362 61.47 0.27 6.35
CA ARG A 362 62.02 1.29 7.26
C ARG A 362 62.77 0.67 8.43
N ASN A 363 62.22 -0.38 9.05
CA ASN A 363 62.88 -1.07 10.16
C ASN A 363 64.17 -1.79 9.73
N LYS A 364 64.19 -2.42 8.55
CA LYS A 364 65.42 -3.03 7.99
C LYS A 364 66.49 -2.00 7.64
N ARG A 365 66.12 -0.82 7.11
CA ARG A 365 67.08 0.28 6.85
C ARG A 365 67.68 0.84 8.15
N LYS A 366 66.88 0.95 9.22
CA LYS A 366 67.39 1.32 10.55
C LYS A 366 68.37 0.29 11.10
N ALA A 367 68.08 -1.01 10.95
CA ALA A 367 68.97 -2.09 11.39
C ALA A 367 70.27 -2.20 10.56
N ALA A 368 70.23 -1.91 9.26
CA ALA A 368 71.42 -1.88 8.39
C ALA A 368 72.31 -0.66 8.63
N GLY A 369 71.72 0.50 8.98
CA GLY A 369 72.48 1.70 9.36
C GLY A 369 73.24 1.57 10.68
N SER A 370 72.80 0.70 11.58
CA SER A 370 73.51 0.39 12.84
C SER A 370 74.68 -0.60 12.69
N GLN A 371 74.87 -1.25 11.54
CA GLN A 371 76.00 -2.15 11.28
C GLN A 371 77.18 -1.50 10.55
N GLN A 372 77.04 -0.27 10.04
CA GLN A 372 78.14 0.51 9.44
C GLN A 372 78.78 1.52 10.43
N GLY A 373 78.37 1.48 11.70
CA GLY A 373 78.88 2.33 12.79
C GLY A 373 79.50 1.52 13.93
N LEU A 374 80.32 0.52 13.59
CA LEU A 374 81.21 -0.18 14.51
C LEU A 374 82.62 -0.23 13.92
#